data_AF-A0A947CSI7-F1
#
_entry.id   AF-A0A947CSI7-F1
#
_cell.length_a   1.000
_cell.length_b   1.000
_cell.length_c   1.000
_cell.angle_alpha   90.00
_cell.angle_beta   90.00
_cell.angle_gamma   90.00
#
_symmetry.space_group_name_H-M   'P 1'
#
loop_
_entity.id
_entity.type
_entity.pdbx_description
1 polymer ?
#
loop_
_entity_poly.entity_id
_entity_poly.type
_entity_poly.pdbx_seq_one_letter_code
_entity_poly.pdbx_strand_id
1 'polypeptide(L)'
;MAIRRALAGSFLATSALAATFLWLSCGGPPRTPSLVVTSAAPSGESSDRPTIRIQFAQPAVDADSVGKTLDRPPALLEPGLPIEGYWVDRQTLALVPLSDLAPSTRYKVVLSGDLARRTEDFSFDFVHRPLVVEGVWGVDVKALPRRPKLPIHFNQAVNPLDVLEHCKLRNDTGTDIALVLHSSKSQGRKVVVGPDAELDQGKRYQLICSRLSGSKGPEPLAQPFHLAVATHRSAGVDSVLPGGQDVPTDELKIVIGFYTPVDADQARQHISA
;
A
#
# COMPACT_ATOMS: atom_id res chain seq x y z
N MET A 1 -28.01 47.48 83.04
CA MET A 1 -29.37 48.00 82.80
C MET A 1 -30.23 46.81 82.38
N ALA A 2 -30.76 46.04 83.34
CA ALA A 2 -32.21 45.90 83.62
C ALA A 2 -33.08 45.99 82.33
N ILE A 3 -33.85 44.97 81.95
CA ILE A 3 -35.21 44.74 82.48
C ILE A 3 -35.70 43.30 82.18
N ARG A 4 -36.40 42.74 83.17
CA ARG A 4 -37.20 41.49 83.22
C ARG A 4 -38.54 41.59 82.46
N ARG A 5 -39.09 40.43 82.04
CA ARG A 5 -40.51 39.93 82.13
C ARG A 5 -40.80 39.03 80.90
N ALA A 6 -40.99 37.72 81.04
CA ALA A 6 -42.16 36.98 81.55
C ALA A 6 -43.43 37.19 80.70
N LEU A 7 -43.93 36.12 80.05
CA LEU A 7 -45.32 35.66 80.10
C LEU A 7 -45.52 34.31 79.41
N ALA A 8 -46.45 33.56 80.00
CA ALA A 8 -46.86 32.20 79.69
C ALA A 8 -47.73 32.09 78.43
N GLY A 9 -47.85 30.87 77.90
CA GLY A 9 -48.83 30.52 76.88
C GLY A 9 -48.75 29.05 76.48
N SER A 10 -49.44 28.18 77.23
CA SER A 10 -49.71 26.80 76.84
C SER A 10 -50.73 26.76 75.71
N PHE A 11 -50.45 26.03 74.62
CA PHE A 11 -51.49 25.44 73.76
C PHE A 11 -51.00 24.10 73.18
N LEU A 12 -51.80 23.07 73.41
CA LEU A 12 -51.76 21.75 72.80
C LEU A 12 -52.20 21.83 71.33
N ALA A 13 -51.51 21.15 70.41
CA ALA A 13 -52.08 20.70 69.14
C ALA A 13 -51.24 19.57 68.50
N THR A 14 -51.75 18.35 68.61
CA THR A 14 -51.94 17.34 67.56
C THR A 14 -51.05 17.35 66.29
N SER A 15 -50.34 16.23 66.12
CA SER A 15 -50.31 15.36 64.92
C SER A 15 -50.03 15.96 63.53
N ALA A 16 -48.85 15.64 62.98
CA ALA A 16 -48.70 15.02 61.66
C ALA A 16 -47.22 14.67 61.41
N LEU A 17 -46.88 13.37 61.42
CA LEU A 17 -45.66 12.86 60.81
C LEU A 17 -45.79 13.02 59.28
N ALA A 18 -45.24 14.10 58.73
CA ALA A 18 -44.98 14.21 57.30
C ALA A 18 -43.65 13.50 57.01
N ALA A 19 -43.75 12.25 56.56
CA ALA A 19 -42.62 11.51 56.01
C ALA A 19 -42.23 12.13 54.66
N THR A 20 -41.23 13.01 54.69
CA THR A 20 -40.61 13.58 53.49
C THR A 20 -39.82 12.49 52.76
N PHE A 21 -40.48 11.76 51.87
CA PHE A 21 -39.84 10.84 50.94
C PHE A 21 -39.02 11.67 49.92
N LEU A 22 -37.74 11.87 50.22
CA LEU A 22 -36.73 12.37 49.29
C LEU A 22 -36.53 11.34 48.17
N TRP A 23 -37.31 11.43 47.10
CA TRP A 23 -37.03 10.73 45.84
C TRP A 23 -35.87 11.43 45.14
N LEU A 24 -34.65 11.20 45.64
CA LEU A 24 -33.41 11.40 44.87
C LEU A 24 -33.32 10.26 43.84
N SER A 25 -34.19 10.31 42.84
CA SER A 25 -34.05 9.50 41.63
C SER A 25 -32.85 10.05 40.87
N CYS A 26 -31.67 9.48 41.13
CA CYS A 26 -30.50 9.60 40.27
C CYS A 26 -30.78 8.96 38.91
N GLY A 27 -31.62 9.60 38.10
CA GLY A 27 -31.71 9.34 36.67
C GLY A 27 -30.45 9.88 36.02
N GLY A 28 -29.37 9.11 36.05
CA GLY A 28 -28.21 9.39 35.21
C GLY A 28 -28.69 9.50 33.75
N PRO A 29 -28.13 10.43 32.96
CA PRO A 29 -28.53 10.58 31.56
C PRO A 29 -28.41 9.22 30.85
N PRO A 30 -29.40 8.86 30.00
CA PRO A 30 -29.37 7.59 29.28
C PRO A 30 -28.04 7.49 28.52
N ARG A 31 -27.25 6.46 28.84
CA ARG A 31 -26.03 6.16 28.09
C ARG A 31 -26.45 5.77 26.68
N THR A 32 -26.04 6.55 25.69
CA THR A 32 -26.19 6.16 24.29
C THR A 32 -25.50 4.80 24.11
N PRO A 33 -26.19 3.78 23.57
CA PRO A 33 -25.57 2.48 23.37
C PRO A 33 -24.37 2.63 22.45
N SER A 34 -23.23 2.06 22.86
CA SER A 34 -22.02 2.02 22.05
C SER A 34 -22.27 1.20 20.79
N LEU A 35 -21.81 1.72 19.65
CA LEU A 35 -21.80 1.04 18.38
C LEU A 35 -20.43 0.41 18.17
N VAL A 36 -20.41 -0.86 17.79
CA VAL A 36 -19.17 -1.56 17.46
C VAL A 36 -19.04 -1.62 15.94
N VAL A 37 -17.91 -1.17 15.40
CA VAL A 37 -17.58 -1.37 13.99
C VAL A 37 -17.04 -2.78 13.79
N THR A 38 -17.68 -3.55 12.92
CA THR A 38 -17.31 -4.95 12.62
C THR A 38 -16.43 -5.10 11.40
N SER A 39 -16.56 -4.19 10.43
CA SER A 39 -15.72 -4.16 9.24
C SER A 39 -15.67 -2.74 8.65
N ALA A 40 -14.53 -2.38 8.05
CA ALA A 40 -14.37 -1.13 7.33
C ALA A 40 -13.36 -1.33 6.20
N ALA A 41 -13.77 -1.12 4.95
CA ALA A 41 -12.89 -1.28 3.80
C ALA A 41 -13.43 -0.54 2.56
N PRO A 42 -12.54 -0.09 1.66
CA PRO A 42 -12.92 0.22 0.29
C PRO A 42 -13.48 -1.03 -0.40
N SER A 43 -14.44 -0.85 -1.29
CA SER A 43 -14.97 -1.88 -2.18
C SER A 43 -14.81 -1.43 -3.63
N GLY A 44 -14.50 -2.38 -4.51
CA GLY A 44 -14.10 -2.08 -5.89
C GLY A 44 -12.67 -1.55 -5.99
N GLU A 45 -11.69 -2.32 -5.48
CA GLU A 45 -10.27 -1.93 -5.37
C GLU A 45 -9.63 -1.44 -6.67
N SER A 46 -10.17 -1.83 -7.84
CA SER A 46 -9.71 -1.38 -9.15
C SER A 46 -10.34 -0.08 -9.65
N SER A 47 -11.35 0.46 -8.96
CA SER A 47 -12.03 1.71 -9.33
C SER A 47 -11.27 2.91 -8.78
N ASP A 48 -11.16 3.97 -9.57
CA ASP A 48 -10.60 5.28 -9.16
C ASP A 48 -11.51 5.99 -8.14
N ARG A 49 -12.76 5.54 -8.00
CA ARG A 49 -13.74 5.97 -7.00
C ARG A 49 -14.34 4.75 -6.29
N PRO A 50 -13.59 4.11 -5.38
CA PRO A 50 -14.10 2.96 -4.66
C PRO A 50 -15.19 3.40 -3.67
N THR A 51 -16.22 2.58 -3.49
CA THR A 51 -17.20 2.81 -2.41
C THR A 51 -16.61 2.31 -1.10
N ILE A 52 -16.48 3.17 -0.11
CA ILE A 52 -15.99 2.82 1.22
C ILE A 52 -17.17 2.34 2.06
N ARG A 53 -17.09 1.13 2.62
CA ARG A 53 -18.17 0.54 3.44
C ARG A 53 -17.71 0.40 4.88
N ILE A 54 -18.56 0.82 5.81
CA ILE A 54 -18.37 0.68 7.26
C ILE A 54 -19.59 -0.06 7.81
N GLN A 55 -19.35 -1.21 8.44
CA GLN A 55 -20.39 -2.07 8.99
C GLN A 55 -20.40 -2.02 10.51
N PHE A 56 -21.58 -1.96 11.10
CA PHE A 56 -21.81 -1.90 12.54
C PHE A 56 -22.47 -3.19 13.06
N ALA A 57 -22.11 -3.61 14.26
CA ALA A 57 -22.66 -4.81 14.90
C ALA A 57 -24.16 -4.69 15.22
N GLN A 58 -24.67 -3.48 15.36
CA GLN A 58 -26.07 -3.17 15.63
C GLN A 58 -26.59 -2.09 14.67
N PRO A 59 -27.93 -1.96 14.50
CA PRO A 59 -28.52 -0.87 13.76
C PRO A 59 -28.03 0.51 14.23
N ALA A 60 -27.40 1.26 13.33
CA ALA A 60 -26.91 2.61 13.57
C ALA A 60 -27.97 3.68 13.28
N VAL A 61 -28.93 3.36 12.38
CA VAL A 61 -30.03 4.24 11.94
C VAL A 61 -31.38 3.54 11.87
N ASP A 62 -32.42 4.36 11.73
CA ASP A 62 -33.79 3.93 11.49
C ASP A 62 -34.02 3.46 10.05
N ALA A 63 -35.05 2.62 9.86
CA ALA A 63 -35.33 2.00 8.58
C ALA A 63 -35.69 3.01 7.47
N ASP A 64 -36.23 4.18 7.85
CA ASP A 64 -36.62 5.25 6.94
C ASP A 64 -35.42 6.02 6.36
N SER A 65 -34.22 5.85 6.93
CA SER A 65 -32.98 6.48 6.49
C SER A 65 -32.23 5.66 5.44
N VAL A 66 -32.59 4.39 5.29
CA VAL A 66 -31.94 3.45 4.35
C VAL A 66 -32.21 3.87 2.90
N GLY A 67 -31.16 3.84 2.07
CA GLY A 67 -31.21 4.17 0.64
C GLY A 67 -31.25 5.66 0.31
N LYS A 68 -31.32 6.55 1.31
CA LYS A 68 -31.32 8.01 1.11
C LYS A 68 -29.90 8.56 1.15
N THR A 69 -29.59 9.45 0.22
CA THR A 69 -28.38 10.26 0.27
C THR A 69 -28.41 11.17 1.50
N LEU A 70 -27.28 11.26 2.19
CA LEU A 70 -27.09 12.10 3.36
C LEU A 70 -26.62 13.50 2.93
N ASP A 71 -27.34 14.53 3.33
CA ASP A 71 -26.95 15.93 3.08
C ASP A 71 -25.57 16.26 3.69
N ARG A 72 -25.26 15.62 4.82
CA ARG A 72 -23.98 15.74 5.53
C ARG A 72 -23.52 14.35 5.98
N PRO A 73 -22.64 13.69 5.22
CA PRO A 73 -22.12 12.38 5.59
C PRO A 73 -21.40 12.43 6.95
N PRO A 74 -21.64 11.46 7.86
CA PRO A 74 -21.04 11.43 9.20
C PRO A 74 -19.60 10.87 9.17
N ALA A 75 -18.84 11.26 8.15
CA ALA A 75 -17.46 10.85 7.97
C ALA A 75 -16.69 11.91 7.17
N LEU A 76 -15.37 11.91 7.34
CA LEU A 76 -14.43 12.71 6.58
C LEU A 76 -13.42 11.78 5.92
N LEU A 77 -12.96 12.15 4.73
CA LEU A 77 -11.86 11.47 4.03
C LEU A 77 -10.67 12.42 3.94
N GLU A 78 -9.56 12.02 4.55
CA GLU A 78 -8.30 12.78 4.55
C GLU A 78 -7.30 12.13 3.59
N PRO A 79 -6.52 12.88 2.78
CA PRO A 79 -6.53 14.33 2.65
C PRO A 79 -7.83 14.87 2.05
N GLY A 80 -8.35 15.94 2.66
CA GLY A 80 -9.71 16.48 2.56
C GLY A 80 -10.38 16.36 1.19
N LEU A 81 -11.04 15.23 0.97
CA LEU A 81 -11.77 14.94 -0.26
C LEU A 81 -13.28 14.95 0.02
N PRO A 82 -14.07 15.66 -0.79
CA PRO A 82 -15.52 15.60 -0.68
C PRO A 82 -16.04 14.17 -0.91
N ILE A 83 -16.97 13.74 -0.06
CA ILE A 83 -17.64 12.44 -0.15
C ILE A 83 -19.15 12.63 -0.09
N GLU A 84 -19.88 11.75 -0.77
CA GLU A 84 -21.29 11.49 -0.52
C GLU A 84 -21.42 10.28 0.41
N GLY A 85 -22.55 10.17 1.10
CA GLY A 85 -22.83 9.03 1.97
C GLY A 85 -24.29 8.62 1.93
N TYR A 86 -24.55 7.35 2.12
CA TYR A 86 -25.89 6.80 2.27
C TYR A 86 -25.84 5.50 3.07
N TRP A 87 -26.97 5.15 3.69
CA TRP A 87 -27.11 3.88 4.40
C TRP A 87 -27.57 2.80 3.43
N VAL A 88 -26.74 1.77 3.21
CA VAL A 88 -27.10 0.60 2.37
C VAL A 88 -28.19 -0.22 3.05
N ASP A 89 -28.05 -0.37 4.36
CA ASP A 89 -28.98 -0.99 5.29
C ASP A 89 -28.82 -0.29 6.65
N ARG A 90 -29.54 -0.75 7.69
CA ARG A 90 -29.48 -0.12 9.02
C ARG A 90 -28.12 -0.23 9.71
N GLN A 91 -27.22 -1.06 9.21
CA GLN A 91 -25.93 -1.42 9.80
C GLN A 91 -24.74 -1.09 8.89
N THR A 92 -24.97 -0.59 7.67
CA THR A 92 -23.89 -0.38 6.70
C THR A 92 -23.95 1.03 6.14
N LEU A 93 -22.96 1.84 6.50
CA LEU A 93 -22.72 3.15 5.90
C LEU A 93 -21.85 2.96 4.65
N ALA A 94 -22.31 3.45 3.51
CA ALA A 94 -21.53 3.59 2.30
C ALA A 94 -21.11 5.05 2.12
N LEU A 95 -19.84 5.26 1.78
CA LEU A 95 -19.25 6.56 1.47
C LEU A 95 -18.66 6.49 0.07
N VAL A 96 -18.95 7.47 -0.77
CA VAL A 96 -18.52 7.52 -2.17
C VAL A 96 -17.73 8.82 -2.39
N PRO A 97 -16.44 8.74 -2.75
CA PRO A 97 -15.67 9.90 -3.17
C PRO A 97 -16.31 10.62 -4.36
N LEU A 98 -16.44 11.95 -4.28
CA LEU A 98 -16.98 12.76 -5.37
C LEU A 98 -15.98 12.99 -6.51
N SER A 99 -14.70 12.78 -6.24
CA SER A 99 -13.60 12.88 -7.20
C SER A 99 -12.75 11.62 -7.16
N ASP A 100 -11.96 11.40 -8.22
CA ASP A 100 -11.03 10.28 -8.29
C ASP A 100 -9.98 10.36 -7.18
N LEU A 101 -9.70 9.22 -6.55
CA LEU A 101 -8.63 9.10 -5.57
C LEU A 101 -7.26 9.10 -6.26
N ALA A 102 -6.31 9.84 -5.70
CA ALA A 102 -4.94 9.84 -6.19
C ALA A 102 -4.27 8.49 -5.86
N PRO A 103 -3.65 7.81 -6.84
CA PRO A 103 -2.95 6.56 -6.57
C PRO A 103 -1.70 6.81 -5.70
N SER A 104 -1.18 5.78 -5.04
CA SER A 104 -0.12 5.91 -4.02
C SER A 104 -0.42 6.98 -2.96
N THR A 105 -1.69 7.14 -2.59
CA THR A 105 -2.08 8.04 -1.51
C THR A 105 -2.75 7.25 -0.41
N ARG A 106 -2.27 7.48 0.81
CA ARG A 106 -2.92 6.99 2.02
C ARG A 106 -4.10 7.89 2.35
N TYR A 107 -5.27 7.29 2.42
CA TYR A 107 -6.49 7.96 2.82
C TYR A 107 -6.91 7.47 4.20
N LYS A 108 -7.28 8.42 5.06
CA LYS A 108 -7.86 8.16 6.37
C LYS A 108 -9.35 8.46 6.34
N VAL A 109 -10.15 7.50 6.82
CA VAL A 109 -11.58 7.69 7.02
C VAL A 109 -11.80 7.93 8.51
N VAL A 110 -12.41 9.06 8.85
CA VAL A 110 -12.70 9.45 10.24
C VAL A 110 -14.20 9.63 10.38
N LEU A 111 -14.84 8.85 11.25
CA LEU A 111 -16.26 9.08 11.55
C LEU A 111 -16.41 10.42 12.28
N SER A 112 -17.53 11.11 12.08
CA SER A 112 -17.78 12.43 12.65
C SER A 112 -19.13 12.53 13.36
N GLY A 113 -19.31 13.59 14.16
CA GLY A 113 -20.58 13.90 14.82
C GLY A 113 -21.00 12.87 15.88
N ASP A 114 -22.27 12.47 15.86
CA ASP A 114 -22.82 11.49 16.81
C ASP A 114 -22.27 10.08 16.59
N LEU A 115 -22.04 9.73 15.33
CA LEU A 115 -21.54 8.41 14.97
C LEU A 115 -20.15 8.18 15.56
N ALA A 116 -19.24 9.17 15.45
CA ALA A 116 -17.92 9.15 16.07
C ALA A 116 -17.98 8.85 17.58
N ARG A 117 -18.81 9.61 18.33
CA ARG A 117 -18.97 9.44 19.78
C ARG A 117 -19.45 8.04 20.15
N ARG A 118 -20.36 7.47 19.36
CA ARG A 118 -20.92 6.13 19.61
C ARG A 118 -19.92 5.02 19.28
N THR A 119 -18.92 5.30 18.45
CA THR A 119 -17.90 4.34 17.98
C THR A 119 -16.51 4.60 18.57
N GLU A 120 -16.42 5.36 19.66
CA GLU A 120 -15.14 5.71 20.30
C GLU A 120 -14.14 6.37 19.31
N ASP A 121 -14.64 7.30 18.50
CA ASP A 121 -13.88 8.03 17.48
C ASP A 121 -13.17 7.12 16.46
N PHE A 122 -13.82 6.00 16.09
CA PHE A 122 -13.32 5.05 15.10
C PHE A 122 -12.81 5.74 13.82
N SER A 123 -11.62 5.31 13.40
CA SER A 123 -11.02 5.67 12.14
C SER A 123 -10.23 4.50 11.58
N PHE A 124 -10.01 4.49 10.26
CA PHE A 124 -9.13 3.53 9.61
C PHE A 124 -8.48 4.14 8.37
N ASP A 125 -7.39 3.53 7.92
CA ASP A 125 -6.59 3.99 6.79
C ASP A 125 -6.51 2.94 5.71
N PHE A 126 -6.41 3.38 4.45
CA PHE A 126 -6.10 2.52 3.31
C PHE A 126 -5.21 3.26 2.30
N VAL A 127 -4.50 2.52 1.45
CA VAL A 127 -3.73 3.10 0.35
C VAL A 127 -4.48 2.86 -0.95
N HIS A 128 -4.86 3.92 -1.65
CA HIS A 128 -5.52 3.78 -2.95
C HIS A 128 -4.48 3.44 -4.02
N ARG A 129 -4.66 2.30 -4.70
CA ARG A 129 -3.78 1.78 -5.77
C ARG A 129 -2.29 1.95 -5.39
N PRO A 130 -1.77 1.13 -4.46
CA PRO A 130 -0.37 1.23 -4.04
C PRO A 130 0.57 1.03 -5.23
N LEU A 131 1.73 1.70 -5.20
CA LEU A 131 2.79 1.47 -6.18
C LEU A 131 3.25 0.01 -6.12
N VAL A 132 3.41 -0.59 -7.28
CA VAL A 132 3.97 -1.93 -7.46
C VAL A 132 5.03 -1.88 -8.55
N VAL A 133 6.18 -2.50 -8.27
CA VAL A 133 7.16 -2.84 -9.31
C VAL A 133 6.69 -4.13 -9.97
N GLU A 134 6.26 -4.03 -11.22
CA GLU A 134 5.75 -5.18 -12.00
C GLU A 134 6.89 -6.12 -12.43
N GLY A 135 8.12 -5.61 -12.50
CA GLY A 135 9.33 -6.39 -12.77
C GLY A 135 10.28 -5.71 -13.74
N VAL A 136 11.26 -6.49 -14.22
CA VAL A 136 12.19 -6.09 -15.29
C VAL A 136 11.88 -6.88 -16.54
N TRP A 137 11.57 -6.20 -17.63
CA TRP A 137 11.04 -6.82 -18.86
C TRP A 137 11.90 -6.51 -20.07
N GLY A 138 11.90 -7.39 -21.06
CA GLY A 138 12.62 -7.20 -22.32
C GLY A 138 14.14 -7.43 -22.24
N VAL A 139 14.63 -8.03 -21.15
CA VAL A 139 16.00 -8.51 -20.99
C VAL A 139 16.02 -9.85 -20.29
N ASP A 140 17.05 -10.66 -20.57
CA ASP A 140 17.29 -11.90 -19.81
C ASP A 140 17.99 -11.57 -18.49
N VAL A 141 17.20 -11.47 -17.42
CA VAL A 141 17.71 -11.15 -16.08
C VAL A 141 18.63 -12.23 -15.51
N LYS A 142 18.67 -13.44 -16.08
CA LYS A 142 19.58 -14.52 -15.66
C LYS A 142 20.92 -14.49 -16.41
N ALA A 143 21.03 -13.68 -17.45
CA ALA A 143 22.18 -13.64 -18.33
C ALA A 143 22.37 -12.20 -18.89
N LEU A 144 22.80 -11.30 -18.01
CA LEU A 144 22.99 -9.88 -18.35
C LEU A 144 24.41 -9.61 -18.89
N PRO A 145 24.59 -8.67 -19.83
CA PRO A 145 25.91 -8.15 -20.19
C PRO A 145 26.51 -7.35 -19.03
N ARG A 146 27.79 -6.95 -19.15
CA ARG A 146 28.50 -6.18 -18.08
C ARG A 146 27.91 -4.79 -17.83
N ARG A 147 27.26 -4.17 -18.82
CA ARG A 147 26.52 -2.91 -18.68
C ARG A 147 25.06 -3.07 -19.14
N PRO A 148 24.22 -3.79 -18.37
CA PRO A 148 22.86 -4.06 -18.79
C PRO A 148 22.03 -2.79 -18.77
N LYS A 149 21.09 -2.70 -19.70
CA LYS A 149 19.96 -1.77 -19.63
C LYS A 149 18.82 -2.54 -18.99
N LEU A 150 18.34 -2.11 -17.84
CA LEU A 150 17.28 -2.74 -17.06
C LEU A 150 16.01 -1.90 -17.19
N PRO A 151 15.03 -2.34 -18.01
CA PRO A 151 13.75 -1.67 -18.12
C PRO A 151 12.88 -2.11 -16.93
N ILE A 152 12.74 -1.25 -15.92
CA ILE A 152 11.89 -1.49 -14.75
C ILE A 152 10.48 -1.00 -15.07
N HIS A 153 9.50 -1.87 -14.88
CA HIS A 153 8.08 -1.60 -15.13
C HIS A 153 7.31 -1.45 -13.82
N PHE A 154 6.36 -0.51 -13.81
CA PHE A 154 5.56 -0.13 -12.66
C PHE A 154 4.07 -0.11 -13.01
N ASN A 155 3.21 -0.35 -12.03
CA ASN A 155 1.76 -0.29 -12.23
C ASN A 155 1.22 1.15 -12.44
N GLN A 156 2.04 2.16 -12.18
CA GLN A 156 1.73 3.57 -12.33
C GLN A 156 3.00 4.38 -12.62
N ALA A 157 2.84 5.65 -12.95
CA ALA A 157 3.99 6.50 -13.26
C ALA A 157 4.87 6.76 -12.02
N VAL A 158 6.18 6.82 -12.22
CA VAL A 158 7.19 7.13 -11.20
C VAL A 158 8.15 8.19 -11.72
N ASN A 159 8.76 8.95 -10.81
CA ASN A 159 9.84 9.88 -11.18
C ASN A 159 11.14 9.09 -11.42
N PRO A 160 11.80 9.20 -12.59
CA PRO A 160 13.04 8.50 -12.87
C PRO A 160 14.18 8.83 -11.89
N LEU A 161 14.22 10.04 -11.33
CA LEU A 161 15.25 10.41 -10.35
C LEU A 161 15.06 9.68 -9.02
N ASP A 162 13.82 9.58 -8.55
CA ASP A 162 13.48 8.80 -7.36
C ASP A 162 13.86 7.32 -7.55
N VAL A 163 13.73 6.78 -8.77
CA VAL A 163 14.20 5.41 -9.08
C VAL A 163 15.72 5.29 -8.89
N LEU A 164 16.53 6.28 -9.27
CA LEU A 164 17.97 6.23 -9.05
C LEU A 164 18.34 6.34 -7.56
N GLU A 165 17.57 7.10 -6.79
CA GLU A 165 17.80 7.27 -5.35
C GLU A 165 17.39 6.03 -4.54
N HIS A 166 16.33 5.37 -4.98
CA HIS A 166 15.66 4.32 -4.21
C HIS A 166 15.87 2.91 -4.74
N CYS A 167 16.46 2.75 -5.92
CA CYS A 167 16.85 1.47 -6.49
C CYS A 167 18.37 1.34 -6.64
N LYS A 168 18.87 0.12 -6.43
CA LYS A 168 20.29 -0.22 -6.55
C LYS A 168 20.48 -1.68 -6.93
N LEU A 169 21.65 -2.00 -7.48
CA LEU A 169 22.11 -3.38 -7.56
C LEU A 169 22.98 -3.68 -6.34
N ARG A 170 22.87 -4.88 -5.81
CA ARG A 170 23.70 -5.38 -4.72
C ARG A 170 24.40 -6.66 -5.15
N ASN A 171 25.71 -6.75 -4.98
CA ASN A 171 26.45 -7.97 -5.28
C ASN A 171 26.34 -9.01 -4.16
N ASP A 172 26.98 -10.17 -4.34
CA ASP A 172 27.04 -11.26 -3.37
C ASP A 172 27.79 -10.91 -2.07
N THR A 173 28.72 -9.95 -2.11
CA THR A 173 29.40 -9.43 -0.92
C THR A 173 28.59 -8.39 -0.14
N GLY A 174 27.39 -8.02 -0.63
CA GLY A 174 26.54 -7.02 -0.02
C GLY A 174 26.86 -5.56 -0.37
N THR A 175 27.81 -5.34 -1.29
CA THR A 175 28.18 -4.01 -1.80
C THR A 175 27.11 -3.50 -2.75
N ASP A 176 26.68 -2.26 -2.53
CA ASP A 176 25.72 -1.57 -3.37
C ASP A 176 26.40 -0.91 -4.58
N ILE A 177 25.77 -1.01 -5.74
CA ILE A 177 26.14 -0.42 -7.03
C ILE A 177 25.01 0.53 -7.42
N ALA A 178 25.34 1.80 -7.65
CA ALA A 178 24.34 2.80 -7.97
C ALA A 178 23.81 2.60 -9.40
N LEU A 179 22.62 3.14 -9.64
CA LEU A 179 21.99 3.10 -10.95
C LEU A 179 22.09 4.47 -11.63
N VAL A 180 22.18 4.45 -12.95
CA VAL A 180 22.15 5.63 -13.83
C VAL A 180 21.04 5.49 -14.86
N LEU A 181 20.45 6.61 -15.27
CA LEU A 181 19.48 6.61 -16.37
C LEU A 181 20.17 6.32 -17.69
N HIS A 182 19.62 5.36 -18.44
CA HIS A 182 20.16 4.99 -19.74
C HIS A 182 19.35 5.57 -20.90
N SER A 183 18.21 6.20 -20.62
CA SER A 183 17.39 6.91 -21.61
C SER A 183 16.67 8.10 -20.98
N SER A 184 16.74 9.25 -21.66
CA SER A 184 15.92 10.43 -21.36
C SER A 184 14.44 10.23 -21.67
N LYS A 185 14.07 9.17 -22.40
CA LYS A 185 12.68 8.78 -22.69
C LYS A 185 12.06 7.86 -21.63
N SER A 186 12.61 7.83 -20.42
CA SER A 186 11.99 7.18 -19.27
C SER A 186 10.73 7.97 -18.89
N GLN A 187 9.58 7.63 -19.49
CA GLN A 187 8.33 8.33 -19.25
C GLN A 187 7.24 7.36 -18.81
N GLY A 188 6.51 7.77 -17.76
CA GLY A 188 5.36 7.03 -17.25
C GLY A 188 5.76 5.81 -16.43
N ARG A 189 5.25 4.65 -16.84
CA ARG A 189 5.30 3.36 -16.11
C ARG A 189 6.57 2.55 -16.34
N LYS A 190 7.54 3.09 -17.07
CA LYS A 190 8.77 2.40 -17.46
C LYS A 190 9.97 3.31 -17.29
N VAL A 191 10.97 2.85 -16.54
CA VAL A 191 12.25 3.54 -16.35
C VAL A 191 13.38 2.62 -16.75
N VAL A 192 14.26 3.09 -17.64
CA VAL A 192 15.40 2.29 -18.12
C VAL A 192 16.67 2.77 -17.43
N VAL A 193 17.19 1.92 -16.55
CA VAL A 193 18.39 2.18 -15.76
C VAL A 193 19.52 1.23 -16.16
N GLY A 194 20.75 1.53 -15.77
CA GLY A 194 21.88 0.61 -15.80
C GLY A 194 22.78 0.87 -14.61
N PRO A 195 23.75 -0.01 -14.30
CA PRO A 195 24.72 0.26 -13.24
C PRO A 195 25.64 1.41 -13.62
N ASP A 196 26.10 2.16 -12.63
CA ASP A 196 27.10 3.23 -12.76
C ASP A 196 28.51 2.69 -13.08
N ALA A 197 28.77 1.44 -12.74
CA ALA A 197 30.00 0.70 -13.03
C ALA A 197 29.73 -0.61 -13.80
N GLU A 198 30.78 -1.19 -14.40
CA GLU A 198 30.67 -2.49 -15.05
C GLU A 198 30.45 -3.61 -14.02
N LEU A 199 29.50 -4.49 -14.33
CA LEU A 199 29.30 -5.72 -13.58
C LEU A 199 30.38 -6.75 -13.96
N ASP A 200 30.76 -7.54 -12.96
CA ASP A 200 31.64 -8.69 -13.13
C ASP A 200 30.88 -9.82 -13.84
N GLN A 201 31.58 -10.55 -14.70
CA GLN A 201 31.00 -11.70 -15.42
C GLN A 201 30.82 -12.92 -14.51
N GLY A 202 29.79 -13.71 -14.76
CA GLY A 202 29.46 -14.92 -14.02
C GLY A 202 29.04 -14.68 -12.57
N LYS A 203 28.70 -13.44 -12.21
CA LYS A 203 28.31 -13.05 -10.85
C LYS A 203 26.80 -12.89 -10.72
N ARG A 204 26.33 -12.98 -9.47
CA ARG A 204 24.94 -12.77 -9.09
C ARG A 204 24.80 -11.43 -8.41
N TYR A 205 23.69 -10.77 -8.69
CA TYR A 205 23.31 -9.51 -8.09
C TYR A 205 21.84 -9.55 -7.67
N GLN A 206 21.44 -8.57 -6.88
CA GLN A 206 20.04 -8.34 -6.51
C GLN A 206 19.69 -6.90 -6.84
N LEU A 207 18.69 -6.71 -7.71
CA LEU A 207 18.04 -5.41 -7.85
C LEU A 207 17.12 -5.21 -6.66
N ILE A 208 17.33 -4.12 -5.92
CA ILE A 208 16.56 -3.77 -4.73
C ILE A 208 15.97 -2.39 -4.96
N CYS A 209 14.65 -2.24 -4.81
CA CYS A 209 13.96 -0.95 -4.79
C CYS A 209 13.18 -0.79 -3.49
N SER A 210 13.37 0.31 -2.77
CA SER A 210 12.74 0.53 -1.46
C SER A 210 12.43 2.01 -1.24
N ARG A 211 11.35 2.34 -0.54
CA ARG A 211 10.92 3.74 -0.30
C ARG A 211 10.63 4.54 -1.59
N LEU A 212 10.40 3.86 -2.70
CA LEU A 212 10.00 4.49 -3.95
C LEU A 212 8.51 4.84 -3.90
N SER A 213 8.12 6.03 -4.35
CA SER A 213 6.71 6.47 -4.40
C SER A 213 6.24 6.72 -5.84
N GLY A 214 4.92 6.73 -6.03
CA GLY A 214 4.32 7.07 -7.32
C GLY A 214 4.42 8.56 -7.63
N SER A 215 4.33 8.94 -8.90
CA SER A 215 4.38 10.36 -9.28
C SER A 215 3.16 11.18 -8.85
N LYS A 216 2.08 10.52 -8.40
CA LYS A 216 0.81 11.15 -8.00
C LYS A 216 0.53 11.13 -6.50
N GLY A 217 1.33 10.41 -5.72
CA GLY A 217 1.07 10.23 -4.30
C GLY A 217 2.33 9.83 -3.54
N PRO A 218 2.47 10.27 -2.28
CA PRO A 218 3.72 10.14 -1.53
C PRO A 218 3.92 8.75 -0.92
N GLU A 219 2.89 7.90 -0.91
CA GLU A 219 2.96 6.59 -0.25
C GLU A 219 3.97 5.70 -0.98
N PRO A 220 5.00 5.20 -0.25
CA PRO A 220 6.03 4.38 -0.84
C PRO A 220 5.50 2.98 -1.19
N LEU A 221 6.35 2.19 -1.87
CA LEU A 221 6.17 0.75 -2.03
C LEU A 221 5.80 0.11 -0.68
N ALA A 222 4.71 -0.67 -0.66
CA ALA A 222 4.25 -1.35 0.54
C ALA A 222 5.31 -2.31 1.11
N GLN A 223 6.12 -2.91 0.24
CA GLN A 223 7.25 -3.74 0.60
C GLN A 223 8.42 -3.46 -0.36
N PRO A 224 9.68 -3.59 0.08
CA PRO A 224 10.82 -3.54 -0.80
C PRO A 224 10.71 -4.57 -1.93
N PHE A 225 10.99 -4.15 -3.16
CA PHE A 225 11.07 -5.05 -4.30
C PHE A 225 12.48 -5.64 -4.40
N HIS A 226 12.55 -6.95 -4.61
CA HIS A 226 13.79 -7.70 -4.76
C HIS A 226 13.72 -8.57 -6.02
N LEU A 227 14.73 -8.46 -6.88
CA LEU A 227 14.88 -9.32 -8.06
C LEU A 227 16.31 -9.83 -8.16
N ALA A 228 16.48 -11.14 -8.11
CA ALA A 228 17.77 -11.76 -8.39
C ALA A 228 18.10 -11.63 -9.89
N VAL A 229 19.30 -11.15 -10.19
CA VAL A 229 19.82 -11.06 -11.55
C VAL A 229 21.22 -11.68 -11.61
N ALA A 230 21.67 -12.08 -12.80
CA ALA A 230 23.02 -12.62 -12.99
C ALA A 230 23.60 -12.15 -14.32
N THR A 231 24.91 -11.98 -14.36
CA THR A 231 25.64 -11.67 -15.59
C THR A 231 26.00 -12.93 -16.35
N HIS A 232 26.20 -12.80 -17.66
CA HIS A 232 26.79 -13.86 -18.48
C HIS A 232 28.10 -14.35 -17.85
N ARG A 233 28.31 -15.66 -17.89
CA ARG A 233 29.63 -16.24 -17.62
C ARG A 233 30.64 -15.67 -18.63
N SER A 234 31.93 -15.71 -18.28
CA SER A 234 32.98 -15.41 -19.25
C SER A 234 32.79 -16.28 -20.50
N ALA A 235 33.04 -15.69 -21.66
CA ALA A 235 32.93 -16.40 -22.93
C ALA A 235 33.74 -17.70 -22.86
N GLY A 236 33.13 -18.79 -23.31
CA GLY A 236 33.74 -20.10 -23.25
C GLY A 236 32.90 -21.12 -23.98
N VAL A 237 33.52 -22.25 -24.25
CA VAL A 237 32.89 -23.40 -24.87
C VAL A 237 32.14 -24.18 -23.79
N ASP A 238 30.82 -24.29 -23.96
CA ASP A 238 29.94 -25.10 -23.13
C ASP A 238 30.05 -26.58 -23.50
N SER A 239 30.09 -26.88 -24.80
CA SER A 239 30.19 -28.24 -25.31
C SER A 239 30.89 -28.29 -26.67
N VAL A 240 31.54 -29.42 -26.95
CA VAL A 240 32.04 -29.79 -28.28
C VAL A 240 31.54 -31.18 -28.57
N LEU A 241 30.84 -31.36 -29.68
CA LEU A 241 30.33 -32.64 -30.13
C LEU A 241 30.85 -32.95 -31.55
N PRO A 242 31.20 -34.21 -31.86
CA PRO A 242 31.28 -35.34 -30.93
C PRO A 242 32.38 -35.13 -29.88
N GLY A 243 32.08 -35.47 -28.63
CA GLY A 243 33.05 -35.48 -27.54
C GLY A 243 33.67 -36.88 -27.38
N GLY A 244 34.90 -36.97 -26.87
CA GLY A 244 35.62 -38.24 -26.72
C GLY A 244 36.56 -38.57 -27.88
N GLN A 245 37.17 -39.77 -27.87
CA GLN A 245 38.14 -40.20 -28.89
C GLN A 245 37.53 -40.96 -30.07
N ASP A 246 36.26 -41.36 -29.99
CA ASP A 246 35.57 -42.12 -31.03
C ASP A 246 34.77 -41.18 -31.94
N VAL A 247 35.47 -40.57 -32.90
CA VAL A 247 34.85 -39.80 -33.98
C VAL A 247 34.84 -40.64 -35.25
N PRO A 248 33.66 -40.97 -35.82
CA PRO A 248 33.57 -41.71 -37.09
C PRO A 248 34.29 -40.97 -38.22
N THR A 249 35.03 -41.72 -39.05
CA THR A 249 35.86 -41.17 -40.15
C THR A 249 35.06 -40.50 -41.27
N ASP A 250 33.74 -40.67 -41.28
CA ASP A 250 32.95 -40.52 -42.50
C ASP A 250 32.16 -39.20 -42.51
N GLU A 251 31.91 -38.59 -41.34
CA GLU A 251 31.19 -37.31 -41.20
C GLU A 251 31.63 -36.53 -39.94
N LEU A 252 32.68 -35.72 -40.06
CA LEU A 252 33.17 -34.86 -38.97
C LEU A 252 32.34 -33.56 -38.88
N LYS A 253 31.11 -33.66 -38.40
CA LYS A 253 30.33 -32.49 -37.98
C LYS A 253 30.70 -32.11 -36.55
N ILE A 254 31.53 -31.09 -36.39
CA ILE A 254 31.83 -30.51 -35.08
C ILE A 254 30.75 -29.48 -34.72
N VAL A 255 30.06 -29.69 -33.60
CA VAL A 255 29.10 -28.74 -33.01
C VAL A 255 29.72 -28.17 -31.74
N ILE A 256 29.96 -26.86 -31.74
CA ILE A 256 30.49 -26.13 -30.58
C ILE A 256 29.35 -25.33 -29.96
N GLY A 257 28.97 -25.67 -28.73
CA GLY A 257 28.07 -24.87 -27.90
C GLY A 257 28.88 -23.85 -27.11
N PHE A 258 28.37 -22.62 -26.99
CA PHE A 258 29.01 -21.54 -26.23
C PHE A 258 28.13 -21.10 -25.06
N TYR A 259 28.76 -20.71 -23.93
CA TYR A 259 28.05 -20.20 -22.75
C TYR A 259 27.37 -18.84 -22.99
N THR A 260 27.80 -18.12 -24.02
CA THR A 260 27.29 -16.80 -24.41
C THR A 260 26.95 -16.81 -25.89
N PRO A 261 25.92 -16.08 -26.34
CA PRO A 261 25.68 -15.87 -27.76
C PRO A 261 26.95 -15.34 -28.44
N VAL A 262 27.37 -15.99 -29.51
CA VAL A 262 28.53 -15.59 -30.31
C VAL A 262 28.07 -15.38 -31.74
N ASP A 263 28.60 -14.36 -32.40
CA ASP A 263 28.40 -14.21 -33.83
C ASP A 263 29.06 -15.40 -34.57
N ALA A 264 28.30 -16.04 -35.46
CA ALA A 264 28.74 -17.27 -36.11
C ALA A 264 29.92 -17.04 -37.06
N ASP A 265 29.97 -15.89 -37.75
CA ASP A 265 31.04 -15.58 -38.69
C ASP A 265 32.32 -15.19 -37.96
N GLN A 266 32.19 -14.44 -36.87
CA GLN A 266 33.32 -14.15 -35.99
C GLN A 266 33.87 -15.43 -35.35
N ALA A 267 33.01 -16.33 -34.87
CA ALA A 267 33.43 -17.61 -34.31
C ALA A 267 34.22 -18.44 -35.34
N ARG A 268 33.75 -18.51 -36.59
CA ARG A 268 34.44 -19.23 -37.68
C ARG A 268 35.83 -18.68 -37.98
N GLN A 269 36.04 -17.37 -37.90
CA GLN A 269 37.36 -16.77 -38.14
C GLN A 269 38.41 -17.19 -37.10
N HIS A 270 37.98 -17.65 -35.93
CA HIS A 270 38.87 -18.03 -34.83
C HIS A 270 38.96 -19.54 -34.59
N ILE A 271 38.16 -20.35 -35.29
CA ILE A 271 38.24 -21.80 -35.25
C ILE A 271 39.23 -22.23 -36.35
N SER A 272 40.40 -22.71 -35.95
CA SER A 272 41.35 -23.39 -36.85
C SER A 272 41.09 -24.89 -36.79
N ALA A 273 40.96 -25.49 -37.98
CA ALA A 273 40.89 -26.93 -38.17
C ALA A 273 42.29 -27.55 -38.21
#